data_AF-A0A7M5XHW6-F1
#
_entry.id   AF-A0A7M5XHW6-F1
#
_cell.length_a   1.000
_cell.length_b   1.000
_cell.length_c   1.000
_cell.angle_alpha   90.00
_cell.angle_beta   90.00
_cell.angle_gamma   90.00
#
_symmetry.space_group_name_H-M   'P 1'
#
loop_
_entity.id
_entity.type
_entity.pdbx_description
1 polymer ?
#
loop_
_entity_poly.entity_id
_entity_poly.type
_entity_poly.pdbx_seq_one_letter_code
_entity_poly.pdbx_strand_id
1 'polypeptide(L)'
;MKKPTTSHSNDTIASNLFSAIKQIIENLFYKRQLQELCDALVANNKLPVIGLFLGLLLKDKQSCTDSEAFKLFLCAYMSWMDNTTLNGSNLKEIVNIANVVYQSNTPSNETSAKFIVSCKKIANPDLLCMTLNELFAVFKEKNVPDHSIVLKSLLDSLLNLITLQPLRNAKSMSALILFIFEKGRTFEDILCKFIATKYVSNSMETLGNVLATLCTSDNKETLRPNNNFQAILGLYTLLLQNGVKPDLKSYSATLTFLFNDESWSLSLPLLPTLLEIDFIKKDFKNCAFSISQVPSGIITDNFKKLLNTGVDSLELFLVQNKTVSDPDYKVILGFVQVLFDDLTNFGDIVLRFISIAQLKINDYSNMSAPSSVLKRLINDLRPKYVATEMYAKLLLVRVSNLQLIQSFGQPKLSWVQPNAILTDHPTVQQFLRSPREDFAYRNFNGIAHARNWASKHQGYHPQKGYSFRASTHGTGRNATAQLKKGREFYSLKLKAYQTLMTELEQLRTKLKAFPNVHSEIGDKRPATTPLSNISNMPPSKKVVIEID
;
A
#
# COMPACT_ATOMS: atom_id res chain seq x y z
N MET A 1 0.34 -68.55 -19.50
CA MET A 1 -1.12 -68.39 -19.27
C MET A 1 -1.57 -67.06 -19.87
N LYS A 2 -2.35 -67.10 -20.96
CA LYS A 2 -3.03 -65.94 -21.56
C LYS A 2 -4.39 -65.75 -20.87
N LYS A 3 -4.77 -64.51 -20.53
CA LYS A 3 -6.16 -64.13 -20.21
C LYS A 3 -6.82 -63.53 -21.47
N PRO A 4 -8.08 -63.86 -21.77
CA PRO A 4 -8.78 -63.37 -22.96
C PRO A 4 -9.48 -62.02 -22.71
N THR A 5 -9.57 -61.22 -23.76
CA THR A 5 -10.30 -59.95 -23.89
C THR A 5 -11.75 -60.20 -24.36
N THR A 6 -12.74 -59.63 -23.66
CA THR A 6 -14.12 -59.48 -24.13
C THR A 6 -14.53 -58.01 -24.04
N SER A 7 -14.70 -57.34 -25.18
CA SER A 7 -15.21 -55.95 -25.24
C SER A 7 -15.93 -55.64 -26.55
N HIS A 8 -17.05 -56.31 -26.86
CA HIS A 8 -17.91 -55.97 -28.02
C HIS A 8 -19.40 -56.20 -27.70
N SER A 9 -20.03 -55.40 -26.83
CA SER A 9 -21.50 -55.46 -26.65
C SER A 9 -22.22 -54.14 -26.33
N ASN A 10 -21.53 -53.02 -26.04
CA ASN A 10 -22.21 -51.76 -25.69
C ASN A 10 -22.48 -50.84 -26.89
N ASP A 11 -21.62 -50.86 -27.92
CA ASP A 11 -21.78 -49.99 -29.10
C ASP A 11 -22.99 -50.40 -29.97
N THR A 12 -23.34 -51.69 -29.95
CA THR A 12 -24.48 -52.23 -30.70
C THR A 12 -25.83 -51.79 -30.09
N ILE A 13 -25.91 -51.64 -28.76
CA ILE A 13 -27.13 -51.21 -28.07
C ILE A 13 -27.37 -49.72 -28.30
N ALA A 14 -26.31 -48.90 -28.23
CA ALA A 14 -26.39 -47.47 -28.51
C ALA A 14 -26.81 -47.18 -29.96
N SER A 15 -26.23 -47.92 -30.92
CA SER A 15 -26.56 -47.79 -32.35
C SER A 15 -28.03 -48.18 -32.66
N ASN A 16 -28.52 -49.27 -32.07
CA ASN A 16 -29.89 -49.74 -32.27
C ASN A 16 -30.92 -48.79 -31.63
N LEU A 17 -30.61 -48.23 -30.45
CA LEU A 17 -31.46 -47.22 -29.81
C LEU A 17 -31.50 -45.93 -30.64
N PHE A 18 -30.37 -45.53 -31.22
CA PHE A 18 -30.27 -44.35 -32.08
C PHE A 18 -31.08 -44.50 -33.37
N SER A 19 -31.05 -45.69 -33.98
CA SER A 19 -31.83 -46.00 -35.19
C SER A 19 -33.33 -46.01 -34.91
N ALA A 20 -33.76 -46.62 -33.80
CA ALA A 20 -35.17 -46.65 -33.38
C ALA A 20 -35.72 -45.25 -33.06
N ILE A 21 -34.93 -44.42 -32.38
CA ILE A 21 -35.32 -43.03 -32.06
C ILE A 21 -35.41 -42.19 -33.34
N LYS A 22 -34.48 -42.35 -34.28
CA LYS A 22 -34.52 -41.67 -35.59
C LYS A 22 -35.79 -42.04 -36.38
N GLN A 23 -36.17 -43.31 -36.37
CA GLN A 23 -37.38 -43.80 -37.04
C GLN A 23 -38.68 -43.30 -36.38
N ILE A 24 -38.67 -43.08 -35.05
CA ILE A 24 -39.78 -42.44 -34.35
C ILE A 24 -39.86 -40.95 -34.71
N ILE A 25 -38.73 -40.26 -34.81
CA ILE A 25 -38.64 -38.83 -35.18
C ILE A 25 -39.17 -38.59 -36.60
N GLU A 26 -38.82 -39.44 -37.56
CA GLU A 26 -39.31 -39.32 -38.95
C GLU A 26 -40.85 -39.51 -39.07
N ASN A 27 -41.49 -40.10 -38.04
CA ASN A 27 -42.93 -40.36 -38.02
C ASN A 27 -43.74 -39.35 -37.17
N LEU A 28 -43.12 -38.48 -36.38
CA LEU A 28 -43.82 -37.55 -35.47
C LEU A 28 -43.94 -36.14 -36.08
N PHE A 29 -44.92 -35.94 -36.96
CA PHE A 29 -45.21 -34.62 -37.57
C PHE A 29 -46.43 -33.88 -36.97
N TYR A 30 -46.82 -34.14 -35.71
CA TYR A 30 -47.95 -33.44 -35.07
C TYR A 30 -47.68 -32.86 -33.67
N LYS A 31 -47.97 -31.55 -33.53
CA LYS A 31 -47.83 -30.66 -32.34
C LYS A 31 -48.28 -31.26 -31.00
N ARG A 32 -49.26 -32.16 -31.00
CA ARG A 32 -49.82 -32.79 -29.80
C ARG A 32 -48.88 -33.82 -29.15
N GLN A 33 -48.14 -34.58 -29.96
CA GLN A 33 -47.25 -35.64 -29.46
C GLN A 33 -45.97 -35.07 -28.84
N LEU A 34 -45.52 -33.90 -29.29
CA LEU A 34 -44.39 -33.20 -28.69
C LEU A 34 -44.73 -32.67 -27.29
N GLN A 35 -45.94 -32.11 -27.12
CA GLN A 35 -46.42 -31.64 -25.82
C GLN A 35 -46.59 -32.79 -24.82
N GLU A 36 -47.22 -33.89 -25.24
CA GLU A 36 -47.39 -35.09 -24.38
C GLU A 36 -46.04 -35.72 -24.00
N LEU A 37 -45.05 -35.69 -24.90
CA LEU A 37 -43.68 -36.13 -24.62
C LEU A 37 -42.98 -35.22 -23.61
N CYS A 38 -43.12 -33.90 -23.75
CA CYS A 38 -42.57 -32.92 -22.80
C CYS A 38 -43.19 -33.10 -21.41
N ASP A 39 -44.51 -33.23 -21.33
CA ASP A 39 -45.23 -33.42 -20.08
C ASP A 39 -44.84 -34.75 -19.39
N ALA A 40 -44.68 -35.82 -20.17
CA ALA A 40 -44.21 -37.12 -19.66
C ALA A 40 -42.76 -37.10 -19.18
N LEU A 41 -41.86 -36.37 -19.85
CA LEU A 41 -40.45 -36.28 -19.44
C LEU A 41 -40.25 -35.39 -18.21
N VAL A 42 -41.07 -34.34 -18.06
CA VAL A 42 -41.13 -33.49 -16.86
C VAL A 42 -41.68 -34.30 -15.67
N ALA A 43 -42.76 -35.06 -15.85
CA ALA A 43 -43.32 -35.90 -14.79
C ALA A 43 -42.36 -36.99 -14.28
N ASN A 44 -41.42 -37.44 -15.11
CA ASN A 44 -40.46 -38.51 -14.79
C ASN A 44 -39.06 -38.03 -14.40
N ASN A 45 -38.87 -36.72 -14.20
CA ASN A 45 -37.60 -36.12 -13.74
C ASN A 45 -36.38 -36.42 -14.65
N LYS A 46 -36.60 -36.66 -15.95
CA LYS A 46 -35.54 -36.99 -16.94
C LYS A 46 -35.14 -35.79 -17.81
N LEU A 47 -35.07 -34.60 -17.23
CA LEU A 47 -34.77 -33.35 -17.93
C LEU A 47 -33.36 -33.22 -18.58
N PRO A 48 -32.27 -33.86 -18.09
CA PRO A 48 -30.98 -33.81 -18.79
C PRO A 48 -31.04 -34.40 -20.21
N VAL A 49 -31.95 -35.35 -20.43
CA VAL A 49 -32.20 -35.95 -21.75
C VAL A 49 -32.90 -34.93 -22.67
N ILE A 50 -33.75 -34.06 -22.13
CA ILE A 50 -34.42 -32.98 -22.88
C ILE A 50 -33.39 -31.94 -23.37
N GLY A 51 -32.46 -31.53 -22.50
CA GLY A 51 -31.39 -30.58 -22.87
C GLY A 51 -30.46 -31.12 -23.95
N LEU A 52 -30.12 -32.43 -23.90
CA LEU A 52 -29.28 -33.10 -24.88
C LEU A 52 -30.02 -33.33 -26.21
N PHE A 53 -31.31 -33.65 -26.15
CA PHE A 53 -32.21 -33.81 -27.31
C PHE A 53 -32.42 -32.49 -28.07
N LEU A 54 -32.57 -31.39 -27.35
CA LEU A 54 -32.77 -30.05 -27.94
C LEU A 54 -31.47 -29.40 -28.43
N GLY A 55 -30.34 -29.67 -27.76
CA GLY A 55 -29.02 -29.27 -28.26
C GLY A 55 -28.68 -29.90 -29.61
N LEU A 56 -29.22 -31.09 -29.90
CA LEU A 56 -29.11 -31.74 -31.21
C LEU A 56 -30.07 -31.15 -32.25
N LEU A 57 -31.30 -30.82 -31.87
CA LEU A 57 -32.27 -30.15 -32.76
C LEU A 57 -31.84 -28.72 -33.14
N LEU A 58 -31.24 -27.96 -32.21
CA LEU A 58 -30.74 -26.60 -32.46
C LEU A 58 -29.43 -26.56 -33.26
N LYS A 59 -28.69 -27.69 -33.32
CA LYS A 59 -27.46 -27.80 -34.11
C LYS A 59 -27.76 -27.90 -35.60
N ASP A 60 -28.94 -28.39 -35.97
CA ASP A 60 -29.43 -28.47 -37.35
C ASP A 60 -30.24 -27.21 -37.69
N LYS A 61 -29.53 -26.13 -38.05
CA LYS A 61 -30.00 -24.73 -38.13
C LYS A 61 -31.17 -24.43 -39.10
N GLN A 62 -31.79 -25.42 -39.75
CA GLN A 62 -32.68 -25.17 -40.90
C GLN A 62 -34.18 -25.41 -40.70
N SER A 63 -34.66 -25.94 -39.56
CA SER A 63 -36.08 -26.34 -39.47
C SER A 63 -36.91 -25.75 -38.32
N CYS A 64 -36.34 -24.94 -37.43
CA CYS A 64 -37.12 -24.38 -36.30
C CYS A 64 -37.17 -22.84 -36.35
N THR A 65 -38.06 -22.32 -37.20
CA THR A 65 -38.44 -20.89 -37.24
C THR A 65 -39.62 -20.55 -36.31
N ASP A 66 -40.10 -21.51 -35.52
CA ASP A 66 -41.35 -21.34 -34.78
C ASP A 66 -41.12 -20.72 -33.39
N SER A 67 -41.38 -19.41 -33.27
CA SER A 67 -41.19 -18.66 -32.01
C SER A 67 -42.05 -19.19 -30.85
N GLU A 68 -43.11 -19.94 -31.13
CA GLU A 68 -43.95 -20.59 -30.10
C GLU A 68 -43.25 -21.75 -29.42
N ALA A 69 -42.50 -22.58 -30.14
CA ALA A 69 -41.74 -23.69 -29.57
C ALA A 69 -40.65 -23.19 -28.61
N PHE A 70 -40.02 -22.07 -28.96
CA PHE A 70 -39.03 -21.41 -28.11
C PHE A 70 -39.66 -20.75 -26.86
N LYS A 71 -40.85 -20.17 -26.98
CA LYS A 71 -41.60 -19.64 -25.82
C LYS A 71 -42.03 -20.75 -24.86
N LEU A 72 -42.52 -21.88 -25.38
CA LEU A 72 -42.87 -23.07 -24.58
C LEU A 72 -41.64 -23.64 -23.86
N PHE A 73 -40.49 -23.68 -24.54
CA PHE A 73 -39.20 -24.05 -23.94
C PHE A 73 -38.81 -23.12 -22.78
N LEU A 74 -38.84 -21.81 -22.99
CA LEU A 74 -38.55 -20.81 -21.96
C LEU A 74 -39.49 -20.98 -20.77
N CYS A 75 -40.79 -21.18 -20.98
CA CYS A 75 -41.75 -21.40 -19.90
C CYS A 75 -41.45 -22.69 -19.11
N ALA A 76 -41.16 -23.80 -19.77
CA ALA A 76 -40.84 -25.07 -19.12
C ALA A 76 -39.51 -25.02 -18.34
N TYR A 77 -38.47 -24.40 -18.91
CA TYR A 77 -37.18 -24.24 -18.25
C TYR A 77 -37.28 -23.31 -17.03
N MET A 78 -38.02 -22.21 -17.13
CA MET A 78 -38.21 -21.27 -16.03
C MET A 78 -39.05 -21.90 -14.90
N SER A 79 -40.03 -22.75 -15.23
CA SER A 79 -40.78 -23.52 -14.23
C SER A 79 -39.93 -24.59 -13.53
N TRP A 80 -38.87 -25.09 -14.17
CA TRP A 80 -37.89 -25.99 -13.56
C TRP A 80 -36.88 -25.25 -12.67
N MET A 81 -36.40 -24.09 -13.12
CA MET A 81 -35.59 -23.15 -12.32
C MET A 81 -36.29 -22.73 -11.02
N ASP A 82 -37.62 -22.60 -11.06
CA ASP A 82 -38.42 -22.26 -9.90
C ASP A 82 -38.39 -23.29 -8.77
N ASN A 83 -37.98 -24.54 -9.06
CA ASN A 83 -37.99 -25.67 -8.14
C ASN A 83 -36.60 -26.23 -7.80
N THR A 84 -35.50 -25.58 -8.23
CA THR A 84 -34.14 -26.12 -8.07
C THR A 84 -33.15 -25.14 -7.44
N THR A 85 -32.29 -25.62 -6.53
CA THR A 85 -31.16 -24.85 -5.99
C THR A 85 -30.06 -24.72 -7.04
N LEU A 86 -29.68 -23.48 -7.34
CA LEU A 86 -28.69 -23.15 -8.37
C LEU A 86 -27.25 -23.45 -7.93
N ASN A 87 -26.51 -24.17 -8.77
CA ASN A 87 -25.08 -24.45 -8.65
C ASN A 87 -24.31 -24.00 -9.91
N GLY A 88 -22.98 -24.16 -9.94
CA GLY A 88 -22.13 -23.69 -11.04
C GLY A 88 -22.41 -24.31 -12.41
N SER A 89 -22.96 -25.53 -12.50
CA SER A 89 -23.32 -26.16 -13.78
C SER A 89 -24.60 -25.57 -14.38
N ASN A 90 -25.58 -25.22 -13.54
CA ASN A 90 -26.84 -24.61 -13.98
C ASN A 90 -26.61 -23.20 -14.55
N LEU A 91 -25.55 -22.54 -14.10
CA LEU A 91 -25.17 -21.18 -14.47
C LEU A 91 -24.73 -21.07 -15.93
N LYS A 92 -23.89 -22.02 -16.38
CA LYS A 92 -23.48 -22.13 -17.79
C LYS A 92 -24.67 -22.35 -18.71
N GLU A 93 -25.68 -23.06 -18.22
CA GLU A 93 -26.93 -23.34 -18.94
C GLU A 93 -27.82 -22.10 -19.02
N ILE A 94 -27.94 -21.32 -17.94
CA ILE A 94 -28.62 -20.01 -17.93
C ILE A 94 -27.95 -19.04 -18.91
N VAL A 95 -26.62 -18.99 -18.96
CA VAL A 95 -25.88 -18.11 -19.88
C VAL A 95 -26.02 -18.58 -21.32
N ASN A 96 -26.02 -19.89 -21.57
CA ASN A 96 -26.34 -20.44 -22.89
C ASN A 96 -27.76 -20.09 -23.32
N ILE A 97 -28.74 -20.13 -22.41
CA ILE A 97 -30.13 -19.77 -22.71
C ILE A 97 -30.25 -18.27 -22.94
N ALA A 98 -29.63 -17.43 -22.11
CA ALA A 98 -29.57 -15.98 -22.35
C ALA A 98 -28.97 -15.69 -23.74
N ASN A 99 -27.89 -16.38 -24.12
CA ASN A 99 -27.31 -16.28 -25.46
C ASN A 99 -28.30 -16.64 -26.58
N VAL A 100 -29.09 -17.70 -26.42
CA VAL A 100 -30.08 -18.12 -27.42
C VAL A 100 -31.28 -17.16 -27.46
N VAL A 101 -31.75 -16.69 -26.30
CA VAL A 101 -32.87 -15.73 -26.19
C VAL A 101 -32.52 -14.41 -26.88
N TYR A 102 -31.31 -13.88 -26.64
CA TYR A 102 -30.89 -12.61 -27.22
C TYR A 102 -30.51 -12.70 -28.71
N GLN A 103 -30.30 -13.90 -29.26
CA GLN A 103 -30.12 -14.11 -30.71
C GLN A 103 -31.42 -13.96 -31.51
N SER A 104 -32.59 -13.95 -30.86
CA SER A 104 -33.90 -13.95 -31.53
C SER A 104 -34.45 -12.57 -31.96
N ASN A 105 -33.63 -11.51 -31.91
CA ASN A 105 -33.99 -10.11 -32.16
C ASN A 105 -35.16 -9.58 -31.30
N THR A 106 -34.82 -8.72 -30.34
CA THR A 106 -35.67 -8.04 -29.34
C THR A 106 -36.45 -8.97 -28.40
N PRO A 107 -35.93 -9.25 -27.19
CA PRO A 107 -36.72 -9.94 -26.17
C PRO A 107 -37.94 -9.08 -25.79
N SER A 108 -39.12 -9.69 -25.71
CA SER A 108 -40.29 -9.01 -25.17
C SER A 108 -40.06 -8.66 -23.68
N ASN A 109 -40.70 -7.59 -23.20
CA ASN A 109 -40.66 -7.17 -21.79
C ASN A 109 -40.96 -8.33 -20.82
N GLU A 110 -41.81 -9.28 -21.23
CA GLU A 110 -42.18 -10.45 -20.46
C GLU A 110 -41.01 -11.45 -20.28
N THR A 111 -40.22 -11.70 -21.32
CA THR A 111 -39.07 -12.61 -21.25
C THR A 111 -37.96 -12.03 -20.37
N SER A 112 -37.71 -10.73 -20.48
CA SER A 112 -36.78 -10.01 -19.62
C SER A 112 -37.25 -10.02 -18.15
N ALA A 113 -38.55 -9.83 -17.90
CA ALA A 113 -39.11 -9.88 -16.54
C ALA A 113 -38.99 -11.28 -15.90
N LYS A 114 -39.31 -12.35 -16.64
CA LYS A 114 -39.16 -13.72 -16.16
C LYS A 114 -37.70 -14.03 -15.85
N PHE A 115 -36.77 -13.63 -16.71
CA PHE A 115 -35.33 -13.78 -16.49
C PHE A 115 -34.87 -13.11 -15.19
N ILE A 116 -35.30 -11.86 -14.95
CA ILE A 116 -35.02 -11.13 -13.70
C ILE A 116 -35.53 -11.89 -12.48
N VAL A 117 -36.75 -12.46 -12.55
CA VAL A 117 -37.33 -13.24 -11.46
C VAL A 117 -36.49 -14.48 -11.14
N SER A 118 -35.97 -15.18 -12.13
CA SER A 118 -35.12 -16.35 -11.89
C SER A 118 -33.73 -15.98 -11.34
N CYS A 119 -33.12 -14.89 -11.81
CA CYS A 119 -31.87 -14.40 -11.22
C CYS A 119 -32.04 -13.96 -9.77
N LYS A 120 -33.20 -13.39 -9.39
CA LYS A 120 -33.53 -13.05 -8.00
C LYS A 120 -33.56 -14.24 -7.05
N LYS A 121 -33.69 -15.48 -7.57
CA LYS A 121 -33.65 -16.71 -6.76
C LYS A 121 -32.24 -17.20 -6.45
N ILE A 122 -31.20 -16.59 -7.03
CA ILE A 122 -29.81 -16.92 -6.71
C ILE A 122 -29.50 -16.40 -5.30
N ALA A 123 -29.51 -17.30 -4.32
CA ALA A 123 -29.24 -16.98 -2.92
C ALA A 123 -27.75 -16.75 -2.60
N ASN A 124 -26.84 -17.14 -3.50
CA ASN A 124 -25.41 -16.94 -3.32
C ASN A 124 -24.93 -15.68 -4.06
N PRO A 125 -24.44 -14.64 -3.35
CA PRO A 125 -24.04 -13.38 -3.95
C PRO A 125 -22.82 -13.54 -4.89
N ASP A 126 -21.86 -14.43 -4.58
CA ASP A 126 -20.70 -14.67 -5.45
C ASP A 126 -21.15 -15.29 -6.78
N LEU A 127 -22.13 -16.21 -6.72
CA LEU A 127 -22.71 -16.87 -7.88
C LEU A 127 -23.51 -15.89 -8.76
N LEU A 128 -24.31 -15.03 -8.13
CA LEU A 128 -25.05 -13.97 -8.83
C LEU A 128 -24.08 -12.98 -9.49
N CYS A 129 -22.98 -12.65 -8.83
CA CYS A 129 -21.94 -11.79 -9.38
C CYS A 129 -21.24 -12.41 -10.61
N MET A 130 -20.92 -13.71 -10.58
CA MET A 130 -20.37 -14.43 -11.73
C MET A 130 -21.38 -14.48 -12.89
N THR A 131 -22.65 -14.77 -12.58
CA THR A 131 -23.75 -14.80 -13.57
C THR A 131 -23.90 -13.46 -14.26
N LEU A 132 -23.85 -12.37 -13.49
CA LEU A 132 -23.90 -11.02 -14.01
C LEU A 132 -22.71 -10.75 -14.94
N ASN A 133 -21.47 -11.09 -14.53
CA ASN A 133 -20.29 -10.92 -15.38
C ASN A 133 -20.42 -11.64 -16.73
N GLU A 134 -20.93 -12.87 -16.75
CA GLU A 134 -21.15 -13.62 -18.00
C GLU A 134 -22.26 -13.01 -18.85
N LEU A 135 -23.41 -12.65 -18.26
CA LEU A 135 -24.49 -11.91 -18.94
C LEU A 135 -23.99 -10.61 -19.56
N PHE A 136 -23.09 -9.92 -18.87
CA PHE A 136 -22.51 -8.68 -19.35
C PHE A 136 -21.59 -8.89 -20.55
N ALA A 137 -20.78 -9.95 -20.56
CA ALA A 137 -19.97 -10.31 -21.72
C ALA A 137 -20.86 -10.53 -22.96
N VAL A 138 -22.00 -11.20 -22.77
CA VAL A 138 -23.00 -11.42 -23.82
C VAL A 138 -23.62 -10.10 -24.31
N PHE A 139 -24.07 -9.22 -23.41
CA PHE A 139 -24.67 -7.95 -23.81
C PHE A 139 -23.68 -7.02 -24.53
N LYS A 140 -22.41 -7.04 -24.13
CA LYS A 140 -21.34 -6.28 -24.78
C LYS A 140 -21.06 -6.80 -26.19
N GLU A 141 -20.95 -8.12 -26.36
CA GLU A 141 -20.72 -8.74 -27.67
C GLU A 141 -21.87 -8.46 -28.65
N LYS A 142 -23.11 -8.41 -28.15
CA LYS A 142 -24.32 -8.31 -28.99
C LYS A 142 -24.87 -6.89 -29.18
N ASN A 143 -24.26 -5.87 -28.58
CA ASN A 143 -24.66 -4.46 -28.69
C ASN A 143 -26.18 -4.21 -28.52
N VAL A 144 -26.79 -4.90 -27.54
CA VAL A 144 -28.24 -4.90 -27.35
C VAL A 144 -28.72 -3.51 -26.88
N PRO A 145 -29.66 -2.82 -27.55
CA PRO A 145 -30.28 -1.60 -27.02
C PRO A 145 -31.23 -1.91 -25.82
N ASP A 146 -31.38 -0.99 -24.87
CA ASP A 146 -32.28 -1.10 -23.69
C ASP A 146 -31.98 -2.14 -22.59
N HIS A 147 -30.76 -2.68 -22.51
CA HIS A 147 -30.34 -3.55 -21.41
C HIS A 147 -30.26 -2.85 -20.04
N SER A 148 -30.37 -1.51 -19.98
CA SER A 148 -30.20 -0.71 -18.76
C SER A 148 -31.24 -1.02 -17.67
N ILE A 149 -32.52 -1.24 -18.05
CA ILE A 149 -33.61 -1.55 -17.12
C ILE A 149 -33.40 -2.94 -16.48
N VAL A 150 -33.03 -3.92 -17.31
CA VAL A 150 -32.76 -5.30 -16.85
C VAL A 150 -31.54 -5.32 -15.94
N LEU A 151 -30.45 -4.66 -16.34
CA LEU A 151 -29.28 -4.46 -15.50
C LEU A 151 -29.64 -3.84 -14.15
N LYS A 152 -30.44 -2.76 -14.18
CA LYS A 152 -30.80 -2.00 -12.98
C LYS A 152 -31.52 -2.88 -11.98
N SER A 153 -32.53 -3.61 -12.44
CA SER A 153 -33.28 -4.52 -11.57
C SER A 153 -32.42 -5.66 -11.03
N LEU A 154 -31.48 -6.20 -11.83
CA LEU A 154 -30.60 -7.26 -11.37
C LEU A 154 -29.57 -6.75 -10.36
N LEU A 155 -29.02 -5.56 -10.59
CA LEU A 155 -28.09 -4.90 -9.68
C LEU A 155 -28.76 -4.52 -8.35
N ASP A 156 -29.98 -4.01 -8.36
CA ASP A 156 -30.77 -3.76 -7.14
C ASP A 156 -31.02 -5.07 -6.36
N SER A 157 -31.25 -6.17 -7.07
CA SER A 157 -31.44 -7.49 -6.46
C SER A 157 -30.15 -8.00 -5.82
N LEU A 158 -29.02 -7.85 -6.52
CA LEU A 158 -27.70 -8.18 -6.00
C LEU A 158 -27.35 -7.32 -4.78
N LEU A 159 -27.67 -6.03 -4.81
CA LEU A 159 -27.43 -5.11 -3.70
C LEU A 159 -28.20 -5.55 -2.44
N ASN A 160 -29.48 -5.90 -2.60
CA ASN A 160 -30.29 -6.48 -1.51
C ASN A 160 -29.71 -7.82 -1.02
N LEU A 161 -29.15 -8.62 -1.93
CA LEU A 161 -28.49 -9.87 -1.53
C LEU A 161 -27.21 -9.62 -0.73
N ILE A 162 -26.39 -8.65 -1.14
CA ILE A 162 -25.11 -8.32 -0.50
C ILE A 162 -25.29 -7.70 0.87
N THR A 163 -26.38 -6.96 1.07
CA THR A 163 -26.74 -6.44 2.40
C THR A 163 -27.13 -7.56 3.37
N LEU A 164 -27.67 -8.69 2.88
CA LEU A 164 -28.04 -9.85 3.67
C LEU A 164 -26.89 -10.86 3.83
N GLN A 165 -26.11 -11.06 2.77
CA GLN A 165 -24.97 -11.96 2.73
C GLN A 165 -23.81 -11.28 2.00
N PRO A 166 -22.75 -10.88 2.71
CA PRO A 166 -21.62 -10.25 2.06
C PRO A 166 -20.93 -11.19 1.06
N LEU A 167 -20.49 -10.65 -0.08
CA LEU A 167 -19.62 -11.35 -1.04
C LEU A 167 -18.40 -11.88 -0.30
N ARG A 168 -17.92 -13.10 -0.58
CA ARG A 168 -16.69 -13.61 0.06
C ARG A 168 -15.45 -13.29 -0.76
N ASN A 169 -15.63 -12.97 -2.03
CA ASN A 169 -14.55 -12.79 -2.98
C ASN A 169 -14.35 -11.32 -3.38
N ALA A 170 -13.24 -10.73 -2.90
CA ALA A 170 -12.84 -9.35 -3.24
C ALA A 170 -12.67 -9.13 -4.76
N LYS A 171 -12.27 -10.16 -5.53
CA LYS A 171 -12.15 -10.06 -7.00
C LYS A 171 -13.52 -9.92 -7.67
N SER A 172 -14.50 -10.72 -7.23
CA SER A 172 -15.86 -10.64 -7.76
C SER A 172 -16.47 -9.27 -7.47
N MET A 173 -16.26 -8.77 -6.24
CA MET A 173 -16.71 -7.44 -5.85
C MET A 173 -16.02 -6.32 -6.66
N SER A 174 -14.71 -6.43 -6.90
CA SER A 174 -13.99 -5.45 -7.71
C SER A 174 -14.49 -5.43 -9.16
N ALA A 175 -14.70 -6.61 -9.76
CA ALA A 175 -15.23 -6.73 -11.12
C ALA A 175 -16.61 -6.11 -11.28
N LEU A 176 -17.49 -6.32 -10.30
CA LEU A 176 -18.83 -5.73 -10.29
C LEU A 176 -18.78 -4.21 -10.18
N ILE A 177 -17.95 -3.66 -9.28
CA ILE A 177 -17.83 -2.20 -9.13
C ILE A 177 -17.29 -1.57 -10.41
N LEU A 178 -16.26 -2.15 -11.01
CA LEU A 178 -15.72 -1.71 -12.31
C LEU A 178 -16.78 -1.74 -13.42
N PHE A 179 -17.63 -2.76 -13.42
CA PHE A 179 -18.71 -2.85 -14.38
C PHE A 179 -19.77 -1.75 -14.19
N ILE A 180 -20.25 -1.57 -12.96
CA ILE A 180 -21.22 -0.51 -12.64
C ILE A 180 -20.64 0.85 -13.03
N PHE A 181 -19.34 1.03 -12.80
CA PHE A 181 -18.60 2.21 -13.16
C PHE A 181 -18.57 2.49 -14.67
N GLU A 182 -18.24 1.49 -15.51
CA GLU A 182 -18.15 1.61 -16.98
C GLU A 182 -19.47 2.04 -17.63
N LYS A 183 -20.62 1.73 -17.01
CA LYS A 183 -21.94 2.04 -17.56
C LYS A 183 -22.43 3.46 -17.25
N GLY A 184 -21.59 4.28 -16.61
CA GLY A 184 -21.79 5.73 -16.46
C GLY A 184 -22.91 6.13 -15.50
N ARG A 185 -23.56 7.28 -15.78
CA ARG A 185 -24.56 7.91 -14.89
C ARG A 185 -25.77 7.04 -14.60
N THR A 186 -26.10 6.08 -15.47
CA THR A 186 -27.30 5.24 -15.37
C THR A 186 -27.36 4.41 -14.08
N PHE A 187 -26.21 4.15 -13.45
CA PHE A 187 -26.08 3.30 -12.26
C PHE A 187 -25.39 4.00 -11.08
N GLU A 188 -25.27 5.33 -11.12
CA GLU A 188 -24.63 6.11 -10.05
C GLU A 188 -25.34 5.93 -8.69
N ASP A 189 -26.67 5.85 -8.70
CA ASP A 189 -27.50 5.59 -7.51
C ASP A 189 -27.22 4.21 -6.90
N ILE A 190 -27.09 3.19 -7.73
CA ILE A 190 -26.76 1.83 -7.32
C ILE A 190 -25.33 1.75 -6.81
N LEU A 191 -24.37 2.40 -7.49
CA LEU A 191 -22.98 2.45 -7.05
C LEU A 191 -22.87 3.09 -5.66
N CYS A 192 -23.53 4.23 -5.44
CA CYS A 192 -23.54 4.91 -4.16
C CYS A 192 -24.14 4.01 -3.05
N LYS A 193 -25.28 3.36 -3.33
CA LYS A 193 -25.89 2.42 -2.38
C LYS A 193 -24.98 1.23 -2.10
N PHE A 194 -24.30 0.71 -3.12
CA PHE A 194 -23.38 -0.41 -3.03
C PHE A 194 -22.19 -0.09 -2.13
N ILE A 195 -21.55 1.07 -2.35
CA ILE A 195 -20.41 1.47 -1.55
C ILE A 195 -20.83 1.85 -0.12
N ALA A 196 -22.04 2.39 0.06
CA ALA A 196 -22.61 2.68 1.38
C ALA A 196 -22.96 1.41 2.20
N THR A 197 -22.94 0.22 1.59
CA THR A 197 -23.15 -1.01 2.36
C THR A 197 -21.98 -1.22 3.34
N LYS A 198 -22.31 -1.60 4.58
CA LYS A 198 -21.37 -1.83 5.70
C LYS A 198 -20.23 -2.79 5.37
N TYR A 199 -20.40 -3.61 4.33
CA TYR A 199 -19.40 -4.57 3.89
C TYR A 199 -18.31 -3.92 3.02
N VAL A 200 -18.69 -3.06 2.07
CA VAL A 200 -17.72 -2.32 1.26
C VAL A 200 -16.97 -1.30 2.11
N SER A 201 -17.65 -0.66 3.06
CA SER A 201 -17.01 0.25 4.02
C SER A 201 -15.95 -0.43 4.91
N ASN A 202 -16.02 -1.76 5.07
CA ASN A 202 -15.07 -2.51 5.87
C ASN A 202 -13.95 -3.18 5.05
N SER A 203 -14.05 -3.17 3.71
CA SER A 203 -13.07 -3.81 2.82
C SER A 203 -12.22 -2.79 2.06
N MET A 204 -11.30 -2.16 2.79
CA MET A 204 -10.39 -1.17 2.23
C MET A 204 -9.52 -1.70 1.10
N GLU A 205 -9.15 -2.98 1.18
CA GLU A 205 -8.42 -3.67 0.13
C GLU A 205 -9.24 -3.74 -1.17
N THR A 206 -10.54 -4.01 -1.09
CA THR A 206 -11.40 -4.07 -2.27
C THR A 206 -11.56 -2.69 -2.91
N LEU A 207 -11.84 -1.65 -2.13
CA LEU A 207 -11.93 -0.29 -2.66
C LEU A 207 -10.60 0.20 -3.23
N GLY A 208 -9.49 -0.11 -2.56
CA GLY A 208 -8.15 0.18 -3.05
C GLY A 208 -7.87 -0.52 -4.39
N ASN A 209 -8.18 -1.82 -4.51
CA ASN A 209 -7.97 -2.58 -5.74
C ASN A 209 -8.83 -2.06 -6.90
N VAL A 210 -10.10 -1.71 -6.62
CA VAL A 210 -10.97 -1.06 -7.60
C VAL A 210 -10.38 0.24 -8.08
N LEU A 211 -10.00 1.14 -7.16
CA LEU A 211 -9.38 2.42 -7.51
C LEU A 211 -8.09 2.22 -8.30
N ALA A 212 -7.21 1.34 -7.85
CA ALA A 212 -5.97 1.03 -8.55
C ALA A 212 -6.21 0.50 -9.96
N THR A 213 -7.24 -0.33 -10.16
CA THR A 213 -7.61 -0.87 -11.47
C THR A 213 -8.19 0.21 -12.38
N LEU A 214 -9.08 1.07 -11.84
CA LEU A 214 -9.57 2.25 -12.55
C LEU A 214 -8.40 3.14 -12.96
N CYS A 215 -7.48 3.41 -12.05
CA CYS A 215 -6.31 4.27 -12.22
C CYS A 215 -5.25 3.77 -13.23
N THR A 216 -5.47 2.66 -13.92
CA THR A 216 -4.58 2.18 -14.98
C THR A 216 -4.68 3.05 -16.25
N SER A 217 -3.63 3.04 -17.08
CA SER A 217 -3.49 3.91 -18.27
C SER A 217 -4.66 3.83 -19.25
N ASP A 218 -5.28 2.65 -19.35
CA ASP A 218 -6.23 2.33 -20.40
C ASP A 218 -7.60 2.98 -20.17
N ASN A 219 -7.85 3.50 -18.96
CA ASN A 219 -9.11 4.11 -18.55
C ASN A 219 -9.05 5.64 -18.42
N LYS A 220 -7.93 6.29 -18.77
CA LYS A 220 -7.74 7.73 -18.50
C LYS A 220 -8.83 8.62 -19.10
N GLU A 221 -9.26 8.35 -20.33
CA GLU A 221 -10.29 9.17 -21.00
C GLU A 221 -11.69 8.94 -20.44
N THR A 222 -12.01 7.70 -20.04
CA THR A 222 -13.31 7.34 -19.44
C THR A 222 -13.48 7.84 -18.01
N LEU A 223 -12.37 8.18 -17.35
CA LEU A 223 -12.39 8.66 -15.97
C LEU A 223 -12.59 10.18 -15.85
N ARG A 224 -12.22 10.98 -16.86
CA ARG A 224 -12.39 12.45 -16.80
C ARG A 224 -13.77 12.91 -17.30
N PRO A 225 -14.48 13.83 -16.62
CA PRO A 225 -14.73 13.94 -15.19
C PRO A 225 -15.93 13.04 -14.82
N ASN A 226 -15.66 11.88 -14.25
CA ASN A 226 -16.70 10.90 -13.92
C ASN A 226 -17.12 11.04 -12.44
N ASN A 227 -18.38 11.42 -12.19
CA ASN A 227 -18.94 11.54 -10.83
C ASN A 227 -18.77 10.25 -10.01
N ASN A 228 -18.88 9.09 -10.66
CA ASN A 228 -18.70 7.79 -10.01
C ASN A 228 -17.29 7.63 -9.44
N PHE A 229 -16.27 8.19 -10.11
CA PHE A 229 -14.88 8.09 -9.65
C PHE A 229 -14.67 8.98 -8.43
N GLN A 230 -15.21 10.19 -8.48
CA GLN A 230 -15.17 11.11 -7.35
C GLN A 230 -15.90 10.52 -6.13
N ALA A 231 -17.02 9.82 -6.32
CA ALA A 231 -17.74 9.14 -5.25
C ALA A 231 -16.91 8.01 -4.62
N ILE A 232 -16.32 7.12 -5.44
CA ILE A 232 -15.45 6.03 -4.94
C ILE A 232 -14.23 6.61 -4.21
N LEU A 233 -13.58 7.63 -4.80
CA LEU A 233 -12.42 8.27 -4.20
C LEU A 233 -12.76 8.99 -2.89
N GLY A 234 -13.92 9.65 -2.82
CA GLY A 234 -14.41 10.29 -1.60
C GLY A 234 -14.65 9.29 -0.48
N LEU A 235 -15.25 8.15 -0.80
CA LEU A 235 -15.48 7.06 0.17
C LEU A 235 -14.17 6.43 0.63
N TYR A 236 -13.24 6.17 -0.29
CA TYR A 236 -11.89 5.70 0.05
C TYR A 236 -11.15 6.69 0.97
N THR A 237 -11.26 7.99 0.69
CA THR A 237 -10.69 9.06 1.52
C THR A 237 -11.31 9.08 2.92
N LEU A 238 -12.64 8.95 3.03
CA LEU A 238 -13.34 8.89 4.31
C LEU A 238 -12.90 7.69 5.16
N LEU A 239 -12.68 6.53 4.54
CA LEU A 239 -12.19 5.34 5.27
C LEU A 239 -10.77 5.56 5.81
N LEU A 240 -9.90 6.20 5.03
CA LEU A 240 -8.57 6.55 5.47
C LEU A 240 -8.59 7.54 6.65
N GLN A 241 -9.47 8.53 6.61
CA GLN A 241 -9.64 9.49 7.72
C GLN A 241 -10.10 8.80 9.02
N ASN A 242 -10.87 7.72 8.91
CA ASN A 242 -11.30 6.91 10.05
C ASN A 242 -10.23 5.89 10.50
N GLY A 243 -8.97 6.04 10.05
CA GLY A 243 -7.84 5.24 10.51
C GLY A 243 -7.73 3.86 9.86
N VAL A 244 -8.53 3.56 8.85
CA VAL A 244 -8.42 2.30 8.12
C VAL A 244 -7.16 2.30 7.27
N LYS A 245 -6.26 1.34 7.49
CA LYS A 245 -4.99 1.26 6.75
C LYS A 245 -5.23 0.77 5.32
N PRO A 246 -4.73 1.49 4.29
CA PRO A 246 -4.84 1.01 2.93
C PRO A 246 -3.81 -0.09 2.62
N ASP A 247 -4.10 -0.88 1.60
CA ASP A 247 -3.05 -1.60 0.88
C ASP A 247 -2.13 -0.58 0.18
N LEU A 248 -0.83 -0.66 0.47
CA LEU A 248 0.15 0.34 0.00
C LEU A 248 0.25 0.37 -1.52
N LYS A 249 0.14 -0.79 -2.19
CA LYS A 249 0.22 -0.88 -3.65
C LYS A 249 -0.97 -0.18 -4.30
N SER A 250 -2.17 -0.45 -3.81
CA SER A 250 -3.41 0.16 -4.27
C SER A 250 -3.44 1.67 -4.02
N TYR A 251 -3.02 2.08 -2.82
CA TYR A 251 -2.91 3.48 -2.44
C TYR A 251 -1.95 4.23 -3.36
N SER A 252 -0.75 3.66 -3.55
CA SER A 252 0.25 4.26 -4.41
C SER A 252 -0.20 4.37 -5.86
N ALA A 253 -0.85 3.34 -6.41
CA ALA A 253 -1.40 3.39 -7.77
C ALA A 253 -2.45 4.50 -7.91
N THR A 254 -3.31 4.65 -6.89
CA THR A 254 -4.31 5.72 -6.84
C THR A 254 -3.63 7.09 -6.83
N LEU A 255 -2.67 7.31 -5.92
CA LEU A 255 -1.94 8.58 -5.87
C LEU A 255 -1.21 8.89 -7.18
N THR A 256 -0.47 7.93 -7.73
CA THR A 256 0.23 8.10 -9.01
C THR A 256 -0.73 8.58 -10.09
N PHE A 257 -1.92 8.00 -10.20
CA PHE A 257 -2.92 8.46 -11.15
C PHE A 257 -3.39 9.90 -10.87
N LEU A 258 -3.76 10.21 -9.62
CA LEU A 258 -4.26 11.54 -9.24
C LEU A 258 -3.20 12.65 -9.43
N PHE A 259 -1.92 12.32 -9.27
CA PHE A 259 -0.81 13.27 -9.40
C PHE A 259 -0.27 13.40 -10.82
N ASN A 260 -0.54 12.42 -11.69
CA ASN A 260 -0.07 12.42 -13.08
C ASN A 260 -0.85 13.33 -14.02
N ASP A 261 -1.95 13.92 -13.55
CA ASP A 261 -2.92 14.53 -14.45
C ASP A 261 -3.56 15.79 -13.86
N GLU A 262 -3.12 16.96 -14.33
CA GLU A 262 -3.62 18.28 -13.87
C GLU A 262 -5.08 18.54 -14.24
N SER A 263 -5.59 17.91 -15.30
CA SER A 263 -6.96 18.12 -15.73
C SER A 263 -7.99 17.59 -14.73
N TRP A 264 -7.53 16.71 -13.83
CA TRP A 264 -8.24 16.45 -12.59
C TRP A 264 -8.09 17.68 -11.71
N SER A 265 -8.96 18.66 -11.98
CA SER A 265 -9.49 19.55 -10.96
C SER A 265 -10.36 18.73 -10.00
N LEU A 266 -9.81 17.64 -9.45
CA LEU A 266 -10.32 17.02 -8.24
C LEU A 266 -10.56 18.19 -7.32
N SER A 267 -11.83 18.38 -6.96
CA SER A 267 -12.25 19.49 -6.14
C SER A 267 -11.22 19.66 -5.02
N LEU A 268 -10.79 20.91 -4.81
CA LEU A 268 -9.83 21.30 -3.80
C LEU A 268 -9.97 20.60 -2.42
N PRO A 269 -11.13 20.07 -1.96
CA PRO A 269 -11.22 19.35 -0.68
C PRO A 269 -10.54 17.97 -0.62
N LEU A 270 -10.59 17.16 -1.69
CA LEU A 270 -10.19 15.74 -1.57
C LEU A 270 -8.68 15.54 -1.50
N LEU A 271 -7.92 16.32 -2.26
CA LEU A 271 -6.48 16.16 -2.31
C LEU A 271 -5.76 16.56 -1.01
N PRO A 272 -6.05 17.73 -0.40
CA PRO A 272 -5.57 18.03 0.94
C PRO A 272 -5.96 16.91 1.88
N THR A 273 -7.22 16.47 1.89
CA THR A 273 -7.65 15.37 2.75
C THR A 273 -6.80 14.11 2.56
N LEU A 274 -6.50 13.72 1.31
CA LEU A 274 -5.66 12.57 1.00
C LEU A 274 -4.21 12.72 1.52
N LEU A 275 -3.65 13.92 1.39
CA LEU A 275 -2.32 14.27 1.88
C LEU A 275 -2.28 14.48 3.40
N GLU A 276 -3.42 14.80 4.01
CA GLU A 276 -3.57 15.09 5.43
C GLU A 276 -3.86 13.86 6.28
N ILE A 277 -4.15 12.73 5.66
CA ILE A 277 -4.31 11.47 6.36
C ILE A 277 -3.02 11.12 7.10
N ASP A 278 -3.19 10.77 8.37
CA ASP A 278 -2.13 10.33 9.28
C ASP A 278 -1.20 9.28 8.67
N PHE A 279 -1.72 8.39 7.84
CA PHE A 279 -0.94 7.38 7.11
C PHE A 279 0.18 7.96 6.23
N ILE A 280 -0.05 9.08 5.53
CA ILE A 280 1.03 9.77 4.79
C ILE A 280 1.86 10.60 5.75
N LYS A 281 1.22 11.48 6.53
CA LYS A 281 1.92 12.48 7.36
C LYS A 281 2.84 11.85 8.40
N LYS A 282 2.45 10.69 8.95
CA LYS A 282 3.19 10.00 10.02
C LYS A 282 4.16 8.95 9.51
N ASP A 283 4.07 8.53 8.24
CA ASP A 283 4.94 7.51 7.67
C ASP A 283 5.61 7.99 6.37
N PHE A 284 6.78 8.61 6.54
CA PHE A 284 7.63 9.04 5.45
C PHE A 284 7.89 7.95 4.40
N LYS A 285 7.98 6.67 4.79
CA LYS A 285 8.30 5.59 3.84
C LYS A 285 7.19 5.39 2.84
N ASN A 286 5.94 5.48 3.28
CA ASN A 286 4.79 5.35 2.39
C ASN A 286 4.72 6.55 1.45
N CYS A 287 4.97 7.76 1.95
CA CYS A 287 5.01 8.97 1.13
C CYS A 287 6.12 8.89 0.06
N ALA A 288 7.35 8.54 0.47
CA ALA A 288 8.48 8.39 -0.44
C ALA A 288 8.26 7.27 -1.48
N PHE A 289 7.64 6.15 -1.08
CA PHE A 289 7.24 5.10 -2.00
C PHE A 289 6.27 5.63 -3.05
N SER A 290 5.22 6.35 -2.64
CA SER A 290 4.25 6.95 -3.58
C SER A 290 4.89 7.94 -4.53
N ILE A 291 5.81 8.78 -4.05
CA ILE A 291 6.57 9.72 -4.88
C ILE A 291 7.43 8.97 -5.91
N SER A 292 8.07 7.86 -5.52
CA SER A 292 8.88 7.06 -6.44
C SER A 292 8.09 6.37 -7.55
N GLN A 293 6.77 6.22 -7.40
CA GLN A 293 5.90 5.67 -8.44
C GLN A 293 5.41 6.72 -9.44
N VAL A 294 5.63 8.01 -9.20
CA VAL A 294 5.27 9.08 -10.14
C VAL A 294 6.33 9.13 -11.25
N PRO A 295 5.94 8.97 -12.54
CA PRO A 295 6.87 9.11 -13.67
C PRO A 295 7.66 10.41 -13.62
N SER A 296 8.95 10.33 -13.95
CA SER A 296 9.81 11.51 -14.04
C SER A 296 9.29 12.49 -15.10
N GLY A 297 9.43 13.79 -14.82
CA GLY A 297 8.99 14.87 -15.71
C GLY A 297 7.53 15.31 -15.51
N ILE A 298 6.77 14.65 -14.64
CA ILE A 298 5.44 15.09 -14.25
C ILE A 298 5.58 16.19 -13.19
N ILE A 299 5.21 17.40 -13.59
CA ILE A 299 5.33 18.59 -12.75
C ILE A 299 3.94 19.19 -12.60
N THR A 300 3.14 18.59 -11.73
CA THR A 300 1.81 19.10 -11.43
C THR A 300 1.80 19.84 -10.10
N ASP A 301 0.89 20.81 -9.93
CA ASP A 301 0.68 21.45 -8.62
C ASP A 301 0.31 20.43 -7.53
N ASN A 302 -0.41 19.38 -7.92
CA ASN A 302 -0.74 18.28 -7.03
C ASN A 302 0.54 17.53 -6.61
N PHE A 303 1.44 17.23 -7.55
CA PHE A 303 2.71 16.58 -7.24
C PHE A 303 3.61 17.45 -6.36
N LYS A 304 3.65 18.77 -6.58
CA LYS A 304 4.34 19.72 -5.68
C LYS A 304 3.78 19.67 -4.25
N LYS A 305 2.45 19.54 -4.08
CA LYS A 305 1.83 19.35 -2.75
C LYS A 305 2.27 18.04 -2.12
N LEU A 306 2.29 16.93 -2.87
CA LEU A 306 2.79 15.64 -2.38
C LEU A 306 4.24 15.71 -1.93
N LEU A 307 5.11 16.35 -2.71
CA LEU A 307 6.51 16.55 -2.37
C LEU A 307 6.66 17.37 -1.07
N ASN A 308 5.89 18.44 -0.89
CA ASN A 308 5.87 19.21 0.36
C ASN A 308 5.45 18.35 1.55
N THR A 309 4.38 17.58 1.42
CA THR A 309 3.96 16.63 2.47
C THR A 309 5.04 15.57 2.75
N GLY A 310 5.78 15.15 1.72
CA GLY A 310 6.93 14.26 1.87
C GLY A 310 8.06 14.88 2.68
N VAL A 311 8.34 16.18 2.47
CA VAL A 311 9.31 16.94 3.27
C VAL A 311 8.84 17.04 4.74
N ASP A 312 7.57 17.34 4.99
CA ASP A 312 6.97 17.37 6.33
C ASP A 312 7.08 16.01 7.04
N SER A 313 6.75 14.94 6.32
CA SER A 313 6.79 13.57 6.86
C SER A 313 8.23 13.13 7.12
N LEU A 314 9.19 13.54 6.28
CA LEU A 314 10.61 13.30 6.49
C LEU A 314 11.11 14.02 7.75
N GLU A 315 10.65 15.26 7.98
CA GLU A 315 10.93 15.95 9.22
C GLU A 315 10.40 15.13 10.40
N LEU A 316 9.13 14.74 10.43
CA LEU A 316 8.63 13.95 11.55
C LEU A 316 9.42 12.63 11.74
N PHE A 317 9.70 11.91 10.65
CA PHE A 317 10.46 10.67 10.64
C PHE A 317 11.85 10.84 11.27
N LEU A 318 12.59 11.87 10.87
CA LEU A 318 13.91 12.15 11.42
C LEU A 318 13.85 12.63 12.89
N VAL A 319 12.71 13.11 13.41
CA VAL A 319 12.58 13.51 14.84
C VAL A 319 12.44 12.25 15.68
N GLN A 320 11.58 11.33 15.21
CA GLN A 320 11.27 10.09 15.90
C GLN A 320 12.44 9.09 15.87
N ASN A 321 13.26 9.11 14.82
CA ASN A 321 14.35 8.17 14.63
C ASN A 321 15.72 8.82 14.91
N LYS A 322 16.31 8.48 16.07
CA LYS A 322 17.67 8.95 16.46
C LYS A 322 18.77 8.48 15.50
N THR A 323 18.56 7.35 14.84
CA THR A 323 19.48 6.75 13.88
C THR A 323 18.69 6.32 12.65
N VAL A 324 19.25 6.57 11.46
CA VAL A 324 18.65 6.15 10.19
C VAL A 324 19.31 4.86 9.75
N SER A 325 18.52 3.79 9.57
CA SER A 325 19.03 2.51 9.08
C SER A 325 19.39 2.59 7.59
N ASP A 326 20.18 1.65 7.08
CA ASP A 326 20.55 1.64 5.66
C ASP A 326 19.35 1.50 4.70
N PRO A 327 18.34 0.65 4.97
CA PRO A 327 17.11 0.64 4.18
C PRO A 327 16.39 1.98 4.18
N ASP A 328 16.28 2.63 5.33
CA ASP A 328 15.61 3.94 5.44
C ASP A 328 16.36 5.02 4.68
N TYR A 329 17.70 4.98 4.73
CA TYR A 329 18.54 5.90 3.98
C TYR A 329 18.33 5.79 2.47
N LYS A 330 18.17 4.57 1.93
CA LYS A 330 17.88 4.38 0.49
C LYS A 330 16.55 5.04 0.08
N VAL A 331 15.54 4.98 0.95
CA VAL A 331 14.25 5.66 0.74
C VAL A 331 14.42 7.17 0.74
N ILE A 332 15.17 7.72 1.71
CA ILE A 332 15.51 9.16 1.74
C ILE A 332 16.25 9.57 0.48
N LEU A 333 17.26 8.82 0.06
CA LEU A 333 18.05 9.11 -1.14
C LEU A 333 17.16 9.15 -2.40
N GLY A 334 16.27 8.17 -2.58
CA GLY A 334 15.34 8.15 -3.72
C GLY A 334 14.41 9.38 -3.73
N PHE A 335 13.86 9.75 -2.57
CA PHE A 335 13.04 10.95 -2.44
C PHE A 335 13.82 12.23 -2.78
N VAL A 336 15.05 12.37 -2.27
CA VAL A 336 15.89 13.55 -2.54
C VAL A 336 16.32 13.60 -4.02
N GLN A 337 16.58 12.46 -4.66
CA GLN A 337 16.87 12.41 -6.09
C GLN A 337 15.71 12.94 -6.93
N VAL A 338 14.46 12.62 -6.57
CA VAL A 338 13.26 13.18 -7.24
C VAL A 338 13.22 14.70 -7.11
N LEU A 339 13.51 15.23 -5.92
CA LEU A 339 13.59 16.68 -5.71
C LEU A 339 14.72 17.33 -6.53
N PHE A 340 15.84 16.63 -6.69
CA PHE A 340 17.03 17.13 -7.38
C PHE A 340 16.95 17.00 -8.91
N ASP A 341 16.11 16.11 -9.43
CA ASP A 341 15.94 15.89 -10.87
C ASP A 341 15.23 17.03 -11.59
N ASP A 342 14.48 17.86 -10.85
CA ASP A 342 13.82 19.04 -11.40
C ASP A 342 13.91 20.25 -10.45
N LEU A 343 15.12 20.83 -10.41
CA LEU A 343 15.41 21.99 -9.57
C LEU A 343 14.61 23.24 -9.96
N THR A 344 14.27 23.39 -11.24
CA THR A 344 13.50 24.54 -11.73
C THR A 344 12.12 24.58 -11.11
N ASN A 345 11.50 23.40 -10.93
CA ASN A 345 10.15 23.31 -10.41
C ASN A 345 10.06 23.03 -8.90
N PHE A 346 11.11 22.46 -8.31
CA PHE A 346 11.12 22.05 -6.90
C PHE A 346 12.14 22.80 -6.03
N GLY A 347 12.77 23.86 -6.54
CA GLY A 347 13.80 24.63 -5.83
C GLY A 347 13.41 25.01 -4.39
N ASP A 348 12.22 25.58 -4.17
CA ASP A 348 11.76 25.97 -2.84
C ASP A 348 11.57 24.77 -1.89
N ILE A 349 11.10 23.63 -2.43
CA ILE A 349 10.92 22.39 -1.67
C ILE A 349 12.30 21.80 -1.28
N VAL A 350 13.27 21.87 -2.19
CA VAL A 350 14.66 21.49 -1.93
C VAL A 350 15.24 22.37 -0.82
N LEU A 351 15.03 23.69 -0.85
CA LEU A 351 15.49 24.60 0.21
C LEU A 351 14.87 24.27 1.58
N ARG A 352 13.58 23.91 1.60
CA ARG A 352 12.90 23.46 2.81
C ARG A 352 13.49 22.15 3.34
N PHE A 353 13.71 21.17 2.47
CA PHE A 353 14.39 19.92 2.81
C PHE A 353 15.79 20.19 3.41
N ILE A 354 16.55 21.07 2.76
CA ILE A 354 17.88 21.48 3.21
C ILE A 354 17.83 22.10 4.63
N SER A 355 16.81 22.91 4.91
CA SER A 355 16.59 23.51 6.24
C SER A 355 16.28 22.46 7.31
N ILE A 356 15.47 21.44 6.99
CA ILE A 356 15.22 20.31 7.90
C ILE A 356 16.50 19.50 8.16
N ALA A 357 17.34 19.34 7.14
CA ALA A 357 18.65 18.70 7.27
C ALA A 357 19.61 19.49 8.18
N GLN A 358 19.45 20.82 8.31
CA GLN A 358 20.20 21.64 9.28
C GLN A 358 19.74 21.41 10.73
N LEU A 359 18.43 21.37 10.98
CA LEU A 359 17.85 21.46 12.32
C LEU A 359 18.11 20.25 13.24
N LYS A 360 18.65 19.14 12.75
CA LYS A 360 18.74 17.87 13.51
C LYS A 360 20.09 17.48 14.05
N ILE A 361 20.98 18.44 14.17
CA ILE A 361 22.30 18.20 14.73
C ILE A 361 22.26 18.28 16.25
N ASN A 362 21.80 17.18 16.85
CA ASN A 362 22.19 16.79 18.20
C ASN A 362 23.56 16.06 18.21
N ASP A 363 24.33 16.12 17.11
CA ASP A 363 25.66 15.49 16.97
C ASP A 363 26.65 15.94 18.05
N TYR A 364 26.44 17.10 18.68
CA TYR A 364 27.33 17.55 19.75
C TYR A 364 27.36 16.59 20.94
N SER A 365 26.20 16.00 21.29
CA SER A 365 26.12 15.01 22.37
C SER A 365 26.70 13.65 21.96
N ASN A 366 26.71 13.35 20.66
CA ASN A 366 27.03 12.05 20.07
C ASN A 366 28.18 12.13 19.05
N MET A 367 29.23 12.91 19.34
CA MET A 367 30.48 12.99 18.54
C MET A 367 31.07 11.62 18.13
N SER A 368 30.56 10.50 18.62
CA SER A 368 30.92 9.14 18.22
C SER A 368 30.37 8.67 16.86
N ALA A 369 29.44 9.37 16.19
CA ALA A 369 28.86 8.91 14.92
C ALA A 369 29.30 9.77 13.71
N PRO A 370 30.33 9.35 12.94
CA PRO A 370 30.86 10.09 11.78
C PRO A 370 29.98 10.07 10.52
N SER A 371 28.73 9.61 10.61
CA SER A 371 27.82 9.43 9.47
C SER A 371 26.51 10.18 9.72
N SER A 372 26.54 11.50 9.53
CA SER A 372 25.28 12.21 9.35
C SER A 372 24.66 11.78 8.01
N VAL A 373 23.33 11.67 7.96
CA VAL A 373 22.57 11.42 6.73
C VAL A 373 23.01 12.41 5.62
N LEU A 374 23.27 13.65 6.00
CA LEU A 374 23.75 14.71 5.10
C LEU A 374 25.10 14.40 4.45
N LYS A 375 26.08 13.84 5.19
CA LYS A 375 27.37 13.44 4.61
C LYS A 375 27.19 12.32 3.56
N ARG A 376 26.33 11.35 3.86
CA ARG A 376 26.00 10.26 2.91
C ARG A 376 25.33 10.83 1.66
N LEU A 377 24.31 11.69 1.84
CA LEU A 377 23.60 12.35 0.73
C LEU A 377 24.56 13.16 -0.16
N ILE A 378 25.46 13.94 0.42
CA ILE A 378 26.48 14.69 -0.34
C ILE A 378 27.33 13.75 -1.20
N ASN A 379 27.76 12.61 -0.66
CA ASN A 379 28.58 11.66 -1.41
C ASN A 379 27.80 10.96 -2.52
N ASP A 380 26.56 10.54 -2.24
CA ASP A 380 25.74 9.75 -3.18
C ASP A 380 25.09 10.61 -4.28
N LEU A 381 24.82 11.89 -4.01
CA LEU A 381 24.30 12.85 -4.99
C LEU A 381 25.42 13.42 -5.88
N ARG A 382 26.68 13.39 -5.42
CA ARG A 382 27.82 13.97 -6.14
C ARG A 382 27.93 13.52 -7.61
N PRO A 383 27.83 12.23 -7.98
CA PRO A 383 28.06 11.81 -9.36
C PRO A 383 27.12 12.46 -10.37
N LYS A 384 25.89 12.78 -9.95
CA LYS A 384 24.84 13.30 -10.83
C LYS A 384 24.69 14.83 -10.71
N TYR A 385 24.84 15.40 -9.52
CA TYR A 385 24.43 16.80 -9.27
C TYR A 385 25.59 17.73 -8.91
N VAL A 386 26.85 17.31 -9.03
CA VAL A 386 28.01 18.12 -8.62
C VAL A 386 28.01 19.53 -9.22
N ALA A 387 27.55 19.73 -10.45
CA ALA A 387 27.57 21.05 -11.10
C ALA A 387 26.37 21.95 -10.75
N THR A 388 25.46 21.52 -9.88
CA THR A 388 24.21 22.25 -9.58
C THR A 388 24.36 23.20 -8.40
N GLU A 389 23.63 24.33 -8.44
CA GLU A 389 23.57 25.28 -7.31
C GLU A 389 23.00 24.62 -6.04
N MET A 390 22.02 23.72 -6.18
CA MET A 390 21.42 23.05 -5.03
C MET A 390 22.37 22.06 -4.35
N TYR A 391 23.25 21.41 -5.11
CA TYR A 391 24.33 20.63 -4.52
C TYR A 391 25.30 21.52 -3.73
N ALA A 392 25.61 22.72 -4.24
CA ALA A 392 26.40 23.70 -3.50
C ALA A 392 25.69 24.17 -2.21
N LYS A 393 24.37 24.34 -2.22
CA LYS A 393 23.59 24.65 -1.00
C LYS A 393 23.62 23.49 0.01
N LEU A 394 23.58 22.23 -0.42
CA LEU A 394 23.81 21.08 0.48
C LEU A 394 25.19 21.10 1.12
N LEU A 395 26.24 21.41 0.34
CA LEU A 395 27.59 21.58 0.86
C LEU A 395 27.64 22.72 1.89
N LEU A 396 27.04 23.88 1.58
CA LEU A 396 26.98 25.05 2.45
C LEU A 396 26.33 24.73 3.79
N VAL A 397 25.24 23.98 3.78
CA VAL A 397 24.57 23.49 4.99
C VAL A 397 25.47 22.60 5.82
N ARG A 398 26.16 21.64 5.20
CA ARG A 398 27.11 20.80 5.94
C ARG A 398 28.29 21.61 6.48
N VAL A 399 28.78 22.60 5.74
CA VAL A 399 29.84 23.52 6.19
C VAL A 399 29.38 24.32 7.39
N SER A 400 28.19 24.93 7.34
CA SER A 400 27.61 25.70 8.44
C SER A 400 27.47 24.87 9.72
N ASN A 401 27.00 23.63 9.55
CA ASN A 401 26.87 22.64 10.62
C ASN A 401 28.23 22.30 11.27
N LEU A 402 29.26 22.08 10.45
CA LEU A 402 30.61 21.79 10.94
C LEU A 402 31.29 23.04 11.55
N GLN A 403 30.98 24.24 11.07
CA GLN A 403 31.44 25.50 11.65
C GLN A 403 30.85 25.74 13.03
N LEU A 404 29.57 25.40 13.25
CA LEU A 404 28.99 25.41 14.58
C LEU A 404 29.75 24.47 15.52
N ILE A 405 30.08 23.25 15.08
CA ILE A 405 30.91 22.31 15.85
C ILE A 405 32.30 22.90 16.14
N GLN A 406 32.94 23.51 15.13
CA GLN A 406 34.22 24.20 15.27
C GLN A 406 34.16 25.33 16.30
N SER A 407 33.04 26.06 16.38
CA SER A 407 32.86 27.20 17.30
C SER A 407 32.86 26.77 18.78
N PHE A 408 32.46 25.54 19.09
CA PHE A 408 32.58 24.98 20.44
C PHE A 408 34.02 24.60 20.81
N GLY A 409 34.94 24.61 19.83
CA GLY A 409 36.35 24.29 20.01
C GLY A 409 36.65 22.79 20.11
N GLN A 410 37.94 22.49 20.22
CA GLN A 410 38.41 21.13 20.44
C GLN A 410 37.85 20.58 21.76
N PRO A 411 37.41 19.31 21.80
CA PRO A 411 36.98 18.67 23.04
C PRO A 411 38.05 18.84 24.13
N LYS A 412 37.65 19.29 25.33
CA LYS A 412 38.54 19.33 26.50
C LYS A 412 38.61 17.95 27.14
N LEU A 413 39.76 17.61 27.72
CA LEU A 413 39.90 16.39 28.51
C LEU A 413 38.90 16.44 29.66
N SER A 414 38.04 15.42 29.74
CA SER A 414 37.04 15.27 30.80
C SER A 414 36.90 13.80 31.16
N TRP A 415 36.86 13.54 32.45
CA TRP A 415 36.56 12.21 33.00
C TRP A 415 35.05 11.95 33.06
N VAL A 416 34.21 12.92 32.74
CA VAL A 416 32.75 12.75 32.74
C VAL A 416 32.34 11.91 31.51
N GLN A 417 31.69 10.79 31.77
CA GLN A 417 31.11 9.91 30.75
C GLN A 417 29.58 9.95 30.92
N PRO A 418 28.90 11.01 30.43
CA PRO A 418 27.53 11.33 30.83
C PRO A 418 26.52 10.27 30.37
N ASN A 419 26.82 9.59 29.26
CA ASN A 419 25.97 8.57 28.66
C ASN A 419 26.33 7.16 29.15
N ALA A 420 27.13 7.02 30.21
CA ALA A 420 27.48 5.71 30.76
C ALA A 420 26.21 4.99 31.26
N ILE A 421 25.99 3.76 30.81
CA ILE A 421 24.87 2.88 31.21
C ILE A 421 25.44 1.59 31.82
N LEU A 422 25.15 1.38 33.11
CA LEU A 422 25.54 0.20 33.87
C LEU A 422 24.47 -0.12 34.93
N THR A 423 23.30 -0.56 34.46
CA THR A 423 22.07 -0.70 35.26
C THR A 423 22.24 -1.58 36.50
N ASP A 424 22.99 -2.67 36.38
CA ASP A 424 23.22 -3.62 37.48
C ASP A 424 24.14 -3.06 38.59
N HIS A 425 24.81 -1.93 38.34
CA HIS A 425 25.82 -1.34 39.22
C HIS A 425 25.67 0.19 39.28
N PRO A 426 24.60 0.70 39.91
CA PRO A 426 24.25 2.13 39.88
C PRO A 426 25.34 3.05 40.47
N THR A 427 26.09 2.59 41.48
CA THR A 427 27.20 3.35 42.08
C THR A 427 28.38 3.51 41.11
N VAL A 428 28.68 2.46 40.33
CA VAL A 428 29.69 2.53 39.26
C VAL A 428 29.21 3.41 38.12
N GLN A 429 27.92 3.33 37.74
CA GLN A 429 27.33 4.24 36.74
C GLN A 429 27.45 5.72 37.18
N GLN A 430 27.15 6.02 38.44
CA GLN A 430 27.30 7.37 38.99
C GLN A 430 28.76 7.82 38.99
N PHE A 431 29.69 6.94 39.37
CA PHE A 431 31.13 7.22 39.25
C PHE A 431 31.50 7.56 37.79
N LEU A 432 31.05 6.77 36.82
CA LEU A 432 31.35 6.99 35.40
C LEU A 432 30.85 8.35 34.91
N ARG A 433 29.67 8.78 35.37
CA ARG A 433 29.08 10.09 35.07
C ARG A 433 29.65 11.24 35.90
N SER A 434 30.47 10.98 36.91
CA SER A 434 31.11 12.01 37.74
C SER A 434 32.42 12.54 37.11
N PRO A 435 33.00 13.66 37.61
CA PRO A 435 34.32 14.11 37.18
C PRO A 435 35.49 13.33 37.82
N ARG A 436 35.23 12.38 38.73
CA ARG A 436 36.28 11.59 39.40
C ARG A 436 37.00 10.68 38.41
N GLU A 437 38.33 10.58 38.53
CA GLU A 437 39.16 9.70 37.70
C GLU A 437 39.16 8.26 38.22
N ASP A 438 39.16 8.09 39.54
CA ASP A 438 39.26 6.83 40.25
C ASP A 438 38.08 6.56 41.21
N PHE A 439 37.79 5.28 41.46
CA PHE A 439 36.75 4.83 42.39
C PHE A 439 36.98 3.38 42.83
N ALA A 440 36.79 3.10 44.13
CA ALA A 440 36.88 1.77 44.69
C ALA A 440 35.49 1.13 44.84
N TYR A 441 35.21 0.06 44.10
CA TYR A 441 33.98 -0.72 44.24
C TYR A 441 34.21 -1.94 45.13
N ARG A 442 33.33 -2.17 46.13
CA ARG A 442 33.53 -3.18 47.19
C ARG A 442 32.44 -4.24 47.31
N ASN A 443 31.48 -4.27 46.39
CA ASN A 443 30.31 -5.15 46.49
C ASN A 443 30.60 -6.55 45.91
N PHE A 444 31.51 -7.29 46.53
CA PHE A 444 31.97 -8.60 46.06
C PHE A 444 31.96 -9.65 47.17
N ASN A 445 31.72 -10.91 46.79
CA ASN A 445 31.73 -12.05 47.71
C ASN A 445 33.15 -12.62 47.94
N GLY A 446 34.11 -12.21 47.11
CA GLY A 446 35.46 -12.74 47.09
C GLY A 446 36.27 -12.17 45.93
N ILE A 447 37.60 -12.37 45.97
CA ILE A 447 38.51 -11.85 44.93
C ILE A 447 38.21 -12.46 43.55
N ALA A 448 37.74 -13.71 43.48
CA ALA A 448 37.30 -14.33 42.24
C ALA A 448 36.10 -13.61 41.62
N HIS A 449 35.11 -13.21 42.44
CA HIS A 449 33.95 -12.42 41.98
C HIS A 449 34.41 -11.05 41.46
N ALA A 450 35.31 -10.37 42.18
CA ALA A 450 35.86 -9.08 41.74
C ALA A 450 36.62 -9.19 40.40
N ARG A 451 37.42 -10.26 40.20
CA ARG A 451 38.15 -10.50 38.94
C ARG A 451 37.22 -10.78 37.77
N ASN A 452 36.20 -11.61 37.98
CA ASN A 452 35.19 -11.89 36.95
C ASN A 452 34.46 -10.59 36.56
N TRP A 453 34.00 -9.83 37.56
CA TRP A 453 33.37 -8.53 37.33
C TRP A 453 34.27 -7.57 36.55
N ALA A 454 35.54 -7.45 36.95
CA ALA A 454 36.51 -6.60 36.27
C ALA A 454 36.70 -7.03 34.81
N SER A 455 36.86 -8.34 34.56
CA SER A 455 36.97 -8.90 33.20
C SER A 455 35.74 -8.56 32.33
N LYS A 456 34.53 -8.70 32.88
CA LYS A 456 33.27 -8.44 32.17
C LYS A 456 33.06 -6.96 31.81
N HIS A 457 33.48 -6.05 32.69
CA HIS A 457 33.09 -4.64 32.60
C HIS A 457 34.21 -3.68 32.21
N GLN A 458 35.49 -4.04 32.38
CA GLN A 458 36.59 -3.18 31.98
C GLN A 458 36.69 -3.03 30.45
N GLY A 459 37.46 -2.04 30.00
CA GLY A 459 37.69 -1.74 28.59
C GLY A 459 36.80 -0.61 28.07
N TYR A 460 36.65 -0.53 26.75
CA TYR A 460 35.82 0.46 26.07
C TYR A 460 34.51 -0.18 25.61
N HIS A 461 33.39 0.39 26.03
CA HIS A 461 32.04 -0.09 25.73
C HIS A 461 31.25 1.02 25.00
N PRO A 462 31.39 1.16 23.67
CA PRO A 462 30.77 2.25 22.89
C PRO A 462 29.25 2.29 23.06
N GLN A 463 28.60 1.14 22.98
CA GLN A 463 27.14 1.01 23.12
C GLN A 463 26.64 1.41 24.50
N LYS A 464 27.48 1.30 25.53
CA LYS A 464 27.16 1.66 26.92
C LYS A 464 27.75 3.02 27.31
N GLY A 465 28.42 3.71 26.40
CA GLY A 465 28.92 5.07 26.60
C GLY A 465 30.02 5.21 27.66
N TYR A 466 30.82 4.17 27.95
CA TYR A 466 31.86 4.25 28.98
C TYR A 466 33.19 3.59 28.64
N SER A 467 34.25 4.00 29.35
CA SER A 467 35.56 3.35 29.34
C SER A 467 36.27 3.45 30.69
N PHE A 468 36.71 2.33 31.25
CA PHE A 468 37.55 2.30 32.44
C PHE A 468 38.41 1.02 32.49
N ARG A 469 39.48 1.06 33.28
CA ARG A 469 40.29 -0.09 33.66
C ARG A 469 39.97 -0.47 35.10
N ALA A 470 40.03 -1.75 35.42
CA ALA A 470 39.77 -2.24 36.77
C ALA A 470 40.91 -3.12 37.26
N SER A 471 41.48 -2.77 38.42
CA SER A 471 42.47 -3.59 39.12
C SER A 471 41.87 -4.12 40.42
N THR A 472 42.03 -5.41 40.71
CA THR A 472 41.37 -6.07 41.85
C THR A 472 42.36 -6.34 42.98
N HIS A 473 41.92 -6.14 44.22
CA HIS A 473 42.74 -6.27 45.42
C HIS A 473 41.93 -6.90 46.56
N GLY A 474 42.62 -7.44 47.58
CA GLY A 474 42.01 -7.99 48.79
C GLY A 474 41.58 -9.45 48.69
N THR A 475 41.01 -9.96 49.78
CA THR A 475 40.56 -11.36 49.94
C THR A 475 39.22 -11.42 50.67
N GLY A 476 38.46 -12.50 50.44
CA GLY A 476 37.14 -12.71 51.07
C GLY A 476 36.19 -11.52 50.91
N ARG A 477 35.56 -11.10 52.01
CA ARG A 477 34.65 -9.94 52.07
C ARG A 477 35.35 -8.59 51.86
N ASN A 478 36.69 -8.54 51.92
CA ASN A 478 37.48 -7.35 51.67
C ASN A 478 37.95 -7.24 50.20
N ALA A 479 37.39 -8.05 49.30
CA ALA A 479 37.68 -7.94 47.88
C ALA A 479 37.17 -6.61 47.32
N THR A 480 38.01 -5.92 46.55
CA THR A 480 37.72 -4.61 45.96
C THR A 480 38.18 -4.55 44.50
N ALA A 481 37.49 -3.74 43.69
CA ALA A 481 37.89 -3.39 42.33
C ALA A 481 38.15 -1.88 42.29
N GLN A 482 39.41 -1.51 42.09
CA GLN A 482 39.84 -0.14 41.85
C GLN A 482 39.62 0.20 40.38
N LEU A 483 38.65 1.08 40.13
CA LEU A 483 38.26 1.53 38.81
C LEU A 483 39.02 2.81 38.49
N LYS A 484 39.60 2.90 37.30
CA LYS A 484 40.24 4.10 36.79
C LYS A 484 39.75 4.40 35.39
N LYS A 485 39.20 5.60 35.17
CA LYS A 485 38.73 5.98 33.84
C LYS A 485 39.88 6.08 32.85
N GLY A 486 39.61 5.59 31.65
CA GLY A 486 40.55 5.63 30.55
C GLY A 486 40.56 6.97 29.82
N ARG A 487 41.72 7.34 29.24
CA ARG A 487 41.79 8.45 28.27
C ARG A 487 41.19 8.07 26.92
N GLU A 488 40.94 6.79 26.69
CA GLU A 488 40.41 6.21 25.46
C GLU A 488 39.10 6.90 25.03
N PHE A 489 38.21 7.21 25.98
CA PHE A 489 36.97 7.94 25.69
C PHE A 489 37.23 9.37 25.16
N TYR A 490 38.19 10.08 25.76
CA TYR A 490 38.61 11.40 25.28
C TYR A 490 39.31 11.31 23.92
N SER A 491 40.23 10.36 23.74
CA SER A 491 40.94 10.14 22.47
C SER A 491 39.98 9.88 21.31
N LEU A 492 38.88 9.17 21.56
CA LEU A 492 37.84 8.93 20.54
C LEU A 492 37.08 10.20 20.19
N LYS A 493 36.66 11.00 21.19
CA LYS A 493 36.03 12.31 20.94
C LYS A 493 36.96 13.23 20.15
N LEU A 494 38.24 13.26 20.52
CA LEU A 494 39.25 14.06 19.84
C LEU A 494 39.44 13.60 18.38
N LYS A 495 39.57 12.29 18.15
CA LYS A 495 39.69 11.72 16.79
C LYS A 495 38.47 12.03 15.93
N ALA A 496 37.27 11.94 16.51
CA ALA A 496 36.04 12.28 15.80
C ALA A 496 35.97 13.77 15.46
N TYR A 497 36.31 14.65 16.41
CA TYR A 497 36.43 16.09 16.15
C TYR A 497 37.43 16.39 15.03
N GLN A 498 38.63 15.79 15.07
CA GLN A 498 39.63 15.94 14.00
C GLN A 498 39.09 15.48 12.64
N THR A 499 38.38 14.35 12.61
CA THR A 499 37.73 13.85 11.37
C THR A 499 36.73 14.86 10.81
N LEU A 500 35.92 15.48 11.69
CA LEU A 500 34.95 16.51 11.30
C LEU A 500 35.63 17.80 10.81
N MET A 501 36.77 18.19 11.40
CA MET A 501 37.54 19.35 10.95
C MET A 501 38.21 19.08 9.59
N THR A 502 38.74 17.88 9.36
CA THR A 502 39.25 17.48 8.04
C THR A 502 38.13 17.51 6.99
N GLU A 503 36.94 17.03 7.33
CA GLU A 503 35.75 17.10 6.46
C GLU A 503 35.37 18.56 6.15
N LEU A 504 35.40 19.45 7.14
CA LEU A 504 35.11 20.87 6.96
C LEU A 504 36.05 21.52 5.93
N GLU A 505 37.36 21.28 6.04
CA GLU A 505 38.35 21.82 5.09
C GLU A 505 38.16 21.26 3.66
N GLN A 506 37.85 19.97 3.54
CA GLN A 506 37.53 19.36 2.25
C GLN A 506 36.27 19.99 1.62
N LEU A 507 35.23 20.23 2.42
CA LEU A 507 33.98 20.84 1.94
C LEU A 507 34.17 22.31 1.57
N ARG A 508 34.93 23.09 2.35
CA ARG A 508 35.32 24.47 1.99
C ARG A 508 36.03 24.52 0.65
N THR A 509 36.96 23.59 0.41
CA THR A 509 37.69 23.50 -0.87
C THR A 509 36.74 23.19 -2.03
N LYS A 510 35.81 22.24 -1.84
CA LYS A 510 34.78 21.93 -2.85
C LYS A 510 33.87 23.13 -3.13
N LEU A 511 33.52 23.89 -2.11
CA LEU A 511 32.57 25.01 -2.21
C LEU A 511 33.16 26.21 -2.97
N LYS A 512 34.49 26.36 -3.00
CA LYS A 512 35.18 27.36 -3.85
C LYS A 512 34.93 27.16 -5.34
N ALA A 513 34.54 25.95 -5.77
CA ALA A 513 34.13 25.71 -7.16
C ALA A 513 32.77 26.36 -7.52
N PHE A 514 32.05 26.92 -6.54
CA PHE A 514 30.74 27.55 -6.71
C PHE A 514 30.79 29.00 -6.21
N PRO A 515 31.39 29.94 -6.98
CA PRO A 515 31.64 31.30 -6.51
C PRO A 515 30.37 32.04 -6.06
N ASN A 516 29.25 31.80 -6.74
CA ASN A 516 27.96 32.42 -6.43
C ASN A 516 27.48 32.05 -5.01
N VAL A 517 27.53 30.77 -4.64
CA VAL A 517 27.12 30.28 -3.31
C VAL A 517 28.20 30.52 -2.26
N HIS A 518 29.48 30.56 -2.66
CA HIS A 518 30.58 30.81 -1.73
C HIS A 518 30.50 32.20 -1.08
N SER A 519 29.98 33.19 -1.80
CA SER A 519 29.79 34.54 -1.28
C SER A 519 28.85 34.62 -0.07
N GLU A 520 27.90 33.68 0.06
CA GLU A 520 26.96 33.59 1.18
C GLU A 520 27.61 33.11 2.48
N ILE A 521 28.77 32.44 2.40
CA ILE A 521 29.54 32.01 3.59
C ILE A 521 30.18 33.22 4.28
N GLY A 522 30.10 34.41 3.66
CA GLY A 522 30.84 35.62 3.98
C GLY A 522 31.47 35.61 5.36
N ASP A 523 32.79 35.81 5.42
CA ASP A 523 33.75 35.68 6.56
C ASP A 523 33.35 36.28 7.93
N LYS A 524 32.11 36.72 8.09
CA LYS A 524 31.37 36.79 9.34
C LYS A 524 31.49 35.46 10.07
N ARG A 525 32.61 35.29 10.78
CA ARG A 525 32.68 34.45 11.98
C ARG A 525 31.36 34.67 12.72
N PRO A 526 30.60 33.62 13.04
CA PRO A 526 29.41 33.78 13.85
C PRO A 526 29.84 34.60 15.06
N ALA A 527 29.21 35.77 15.24
CA ALA A 527 29.50 36.62 16.39
C ALA A 527 29.43 35.70 17.60
N THR A 528 30.55 35.60 18.32
CA THR A 528 30.69 34.66 19.43
C THR A 528 29.77 35.16 20.53
N THR A 529 28.50 34.77 20.50
CA THR A 529 27.60 34.97 21.61
C THR A 529 28.22 34.20 22.77
N PRO A 530 28.57 34.85 23.89
CA PRO A 530 29.26 34.21 24.99
C PRO A 530 28.46 32.99 25.47
N LEU A 531 29.12 31.83 25.52
CA LEU A 531 28.56 30.54 25.96
C LEU A 531 27.99 30.56 27.39
N SER A 532 28.26 31.62 28.17
CA SER A 532 27.67 31.83 29.50
C SER A 532 26.15 31.95 29.48
N ASN A 533 25.53 32.28 28.34
CA ASN A 533 24.07 32.41 28.24
C ASN A 533 23.33 31.10 27.86
N ILE A 534 24.03 30.06 27.40
CA ILE A 534 23.40 28.76 27.03
C ILE A 534 23.21 27.87 28.27
N SER A 535 23.97 28.10 29.34
CA SER A 535 23.81 27.39 30.63
C SER A 535 22.52 27.78 31.39
N ASN A 536 21.80 28.81 30.94
CA ASN A 536 20.55 29.28 31.55
C ASN A 536 19.31 28.96 30.71
N MET A 537 19.40 28.06 29.72
CA MET A 537 18.20 27.50 29.12
C MET A 537 17.41 26.75 30.21
N PRO A 538 16.16 27.15 30.53
CA PRO A 538 15.36 26.42 31.49
C PRO A 538 15.24 24.97 31.02
N PRO A 539 15.29 23.97 31.92
CA PRO A 539 15.03 22.60 31.54
C PRO A 539 13.68 22.58 30.81
N SER A 540 13.69 22.02 29.60
CA SER A 540 12.49 21.83 28.78
C SER A 540 11.34 21.38 29.68
N LYS A 541 10.27 22.20 29.77
CA LYS A 541 9.07 21.86 30.53
C LYS A 541 8.70 20.42 30.19
N LYS A 542 8.74 19.54 31.20
CA LYS A 542 8.13 18.22 31.07
C LYS A 542 6.67 18.48 30.73
N VAL A 543 6.25 18.10 29.52
CA VAL A 543 4.84 17.95 29.21
C VAL A 543 4.37 16.80 30.08
N VAL A 544 3.69 17.14 31.18
CA VAL A 544 2.91 16.19 31.95
C VAL A 544 1.70 15.88 31.07
N ILE A 545 1.71 14.71 30.45
CA ILE A 545 0.51 14.14 29.86
C ILE A 545 -0.24 13.55 31.05
N GLU A 546 -1.24 14.27 31.55
CA GLU A 546 -2.29 13.66 32.38
C GLU A 546 -3.02 12.66 31.46
N ILE A 547 -2.94 11.39 31.83
CA ILE A 547 -3.75 10.33 31.25
C ILE A 547 -4.96 10.24 32.17
N ASP A 548 -6.10 10.75 31.71
CA ASP A 548 -7.42 10.41 32.25
C ASP A 548 -7.88 9.04 31.74
#